data_AF-A0A8T5RZI8-F1
#
_entry.id   AF-A0A8T5RZI8-F1
#
_cell.length_a   1.000
_cell.length_b   1.000
_cell.length_c   1.000
_cell.angle_alpha   90.00
_cell.angle_beta   90.00
_cell.angle_gamma   90.00
#
_symmetry.space_group_name_H-M   'P 1'
#
loop_
_entity.id
_entity.type
_entity.pdbx_description
1 polymer ?
#
loop_
_entity_poly.entity_id
_entity_poly.type
_entity_poly.pdbx_seq_one_letter_code
_entity_poly.pdbx_strand_id
1 'polypeptide(L)'
;MSRDEFKEIKHLMILTLLSEIPQGISGYQLQEQYNLPRGSMMRGLNELEENESLSTIQDVVKGRSQKIYKITDKGKENLEKLKEKWTYQFLRMTDIAPMEQYGNPFGNQHFKSRLLRNLENIENIEDAVDIFRGYRSKFKKMYKRLQKRMENLDKTKSHLDSIIAKIEKMDQFDLNKVKEMVDEFP
;
A
#
# COMPACT_ATOMS: atom_id res chain seq x y z
N MET A 1 9.79 -7.18 -15.54
CA MET A 1 8.65 -6.24 -15.44
C MET A 1 8.43 -5.61 -16.81
N SER A 2 7.23 -5.74 -17.36
CA SER A 2 6.86 -5.17 -18.66
C SER A 2 6.64 -3.65 -18.56
N ARG A 3 6.54 -2.97 -19.71
CA ARG A 3 6.21 -1.53 -19.75
C ARG A 3 4.81 -1.26 -19.18
N ASP A 4 3.86 -2.14 -19.44
CA ASP A 4 2.48 -2.01 -18.97
C ASP A 4 2.40 -2.23 -17.46
N GLU A 5 3.14 -3.20 -16.93
CA GLU A 5 3.26 -3.42 -15.49
C GLU A 5 3.82 -2.20 -14.75
N PHE A 6 4.85 -1.56 -15.33
CA PHE A 6 5.42 -0.34 -14.76
C PHE A 6 4.42 0.82 -14.79
N LYS A 7 3.63 0.93 -15.87
CA LYS A 7 2.56 1.92 -16.00
C LYS A 7 1.49 1.72 -14.94
N GLU A 8 1.07 0.49 -14.71
CA GLU A 8 0.07 0.14 -13.70
C GLU A 8 0.54 0.43 -12.28
N ILE A 9 1.78 0.09 -11.92
CA ILE A 9 2.36 0.43 -10.62
C ILE A 9 2.39 1.96 -10.44
N LYS A 10 2.79 2.71 -11.48
CA LYS A 10 2.76 4.17 -11.46
C LYS A 10 1.34 4.70 -11.24
N HIS A 11 0.34 4.16 -11.92
CA HIS A 11 -1.07 4.53 -11.75
C HIS A 11 -1.55 4.21 -10.33
N LEU A 12 -1.23 3.03 -9.82
CA LEU A 12 -1.53 2.61 -8.45
C LEU A 12 -0.94 3.59 -7.43
N MET A 13 0.33 3.97 -7.59
CA MET A 13 0.96 4.96 -6.72
C MET A 13 0.22 6.30 -6.76
N ILE A 14 0.01 6.88 -7.95
CA ILE A 14 -0.66 8.18 -8.10
C ILE A 14 -2.07 8.15 -7.49
N LEU A 15 -2.88 7.14 -7.81
CA LEU A 15 -4.24 7.02 -7.30
C LEU A 15 -4.26 6.81 -5.78
N THR A 16 -3.31 6.06 -5.22
CA THR A 16 -3.17 5.90 -3.77
C THR A 16 -2.92 7.24 -3.10
N LEU A 17 -1.98 8.04 -3.62
CA LEU A 17 -1.66 9.36 -3.06
C LEU A 17 -2.86 10.32 -3.12
N LEU A 18 -3.58 10.31 -4.24
CA LEU A 18 -4.77 11.15 -4.44
C LEU A 18 -5.96 10.71 -3.58
N SER A 19 -6.07 9.41 -3.29
CA SER A 19 -7.13 8.88 -2.41
C SER A 19 -7.02 9.39 -0.97
N GLU A 20 -5.81 9.79 -0.54
CA GLU A 20 -5.57 10.37 0.78
C GLU A 20 -5.83 11.89 0.84
N ILE A 21 -6.06 12.54 -0.31
CA ILE A 21 -6.20 14.01 -0.43
C ILE A 21 -7.51 14.33 -1.17
N PRO A 22 -8.68 14.30 -0.50
CA PRO A 22 -9.98 14.53 -1.13
C PRO A 22 -10.11 15.87 -1.87
N GLN A 23 -9.44 16.90 -1.35
CA GLN A 23 -9.38 18.24 -1.94
C GLN A 23 -8.52 18.32 -3.22
N GLY A 24 -7.79 17.25 -3.55
CA GLY A 24 -6.88 17.20 -4.69
C GLY A 24 -5.54 17.88 -4.42
N ILE A 25 -4.65 17.75 -5.40
CA ILE A 25 -3.26 18.22 -5.31
C ILE A 25 -2.79 18.62 -6.72
N SER A 26 -1.89 19.61 -6.80
CA SER A 26 -1.29 19.97 -8.09
C SER A 26 -0.16 19.01 -8.46
N GLY A 27 0.12 18.89 -9.76
CA GLY A 27 1.26 18.10 -10.24
C GLY A 27 2.59 18.56 -9.64
N TYR A 28 2.74 19.86 -9.37
CA TYR A 28 3.93 20.42 -8.72
C TYR A 28 4.07 19.91 -7.28
N GLN A 29 2.99 19.96 -6.51
CA GLN A 29 2.96 19.46 -5.13
C GLN A 29 3.22 17.95 -5.07
N LEU A 30 2.67 17.17 -6.00
CA LEU A 30 2.97 15.73 -6.13
C LEU A 30 4.46 15.49 -6.41
N GLN A 31 5.07 16.30 -7.28
CA GLN A 31 6.49 16.19 -7.59
C GLN A 31 7.36 16.46 -6.36
N GLU A 32 7.13 17.57 -5.67
CA GLU A 32 7.91 17.96 -4.48
C GLU A 32 7.76 16.96 -3.34
N GLN A 33 6.54 16.46 -3.09
CA GLN A 33 6.26 15.60 -1.94
C GLN A 33 6.83 14.19 -2.10
N TYR A 34 6.90 13.68 -3.33
CA TYR A 34 7.24 12.28 -3.60
C TYR A 34 8.50 12.09 -4.46
N ASN A 35 9.22 13.17 -4.76
CA ASN A 35 10.45 13.19 -5.54
C ASN A 35 10.34 12.42 -6.88
N LEU A 36 9.19 12.54 -7.56
CA LEU A 36 8.91 11.79 -8.78
C LEU A 36 9.44 12.52 -10.03
N PRO A 37 9.98 11.80 -11.04
CA PRO A 37 10.39 12.43 -12.30
C PRO A 37 9.22 13.10 -13.03
N ARG A 38 9.31 14.41 -13.23
CA ARG A 38 8.22 15.27 -13.75
C ARG A 38 7.58 14.72 -15.03
N GLY A 39 8.38 14.37 -16.04
CA GLY A 39 7.85 13.90 -17.32
C GLY A 39 7.13 12.55 -17.24
N SER A 40 7.52 11.67 -16.31
CA SER A 40 6.83 10.39 -16.09
C SER A 40 5.52 10.59 -15.35
N MET A 41 5.55 11.44 -14.31
CA MET A 41 4.39 11.77 -13.48
C MET A 41 3.31 12.50 -14.29
N MET A 42 3.66 13.55 -15.05
CA MET A 42 2.69 14.29 -15.87
C MET A 42 2.03 13.39 -16.93
N ARG A 43 2.79 12.49 -17.56
CA ARG A 43 2.20 11.49 -18.48
C ARG A 43 1.22 10.57 -17.74
N GLY A 44 1.57 10.11 -16.54
CA GLY A 44 0.66 9.30 -15.72
C GLY A 44 -0.63 10.05 -15.35
N LEU A 45 -0.53 11.32 -14.97
CA LEU A 45 -1.70 12.15 -14.66
C LEU A 45 -2.59 12.36 -15.88
N ASN A 46 -2.01 12.65 -17.04
CA ASN A 46 -2.77 12.83 -18.28
C ASN A 46 -3.48 11.54 -18.69
N GLU A 47 -2.80 10.39 -18.65
CA GLU A 47 -3.43 9.08 -18.96
C GLU A 47 -4.60 8.76 -18.01
N LEU A 48 -4.45 9.09 -16.72
CA LEU A 48 -5.50 8.88 -15.72
C LEU A 48 -6.64 9.90 -15.82
N GLU A 49 -6.41 11.06 -16.41
CA GLU A 49 -7.46 12.03 -16.73
C GLU A 49 -8.21 11.61 -18.00
N GLU A 50 -7.50 11.21 -19.05
CA GLU A 50 -8.07 10.71 -20.31
C GLU A 50 -8.98 9.50 -20.09
N ASN A 51 -8.66 8.64 -19.12
CA ASN A 51 -9.49 7.48 -18.77
C ASN A 51 -10.56 7.78 -17.69
N GLU A 52 -10.72 9.05 -17.30
CA GLU A 52 -11.68 9.56 -16.31
C GLU A 52 -11.45 9.03 -14.88
N SER A 53 -10.27 8.46 -14.57
CA SER A 53 -9.90 8.13 -13.19
C SER A 53 -9.64 9.38 -12.34
N LEU A 54 -9.28 10.50 -13.00
CA LEU A 54 -9.06 11.79 -12.38
C LEU A 54 -9.98 12.84 -12.99
N SER A 55 -10.45 13.74 -12.14
CA SER A 55 -11.07 15.00 -12.52
C SER A 55 -10.10 16.14 -12.24
N THR A 56 -10.22 17.24 -12.97
CA THR A 56 -9.32 18.38 -12.82
C THR A 56 -10.09 19.67 -12.63
N ILE A 57 -9.58 20.50 -11.71
CA ILE A 57 -10.08 21.84 -11.44
C ILE A 57 -8.93 22.80 -11.68
N GLN A 58 -9.19 23.93 -12.34
CA GLN A 58 -8.21 25.00 -12.43
C GLN A 58 -8.34 25.89 -11.19
N ASP A 59 -7.23 26.11 -10.51
CA ASP A 59 -7.15 27.00 -9.36
C ASP A 59 -6.00 28.00 -9.54
N VAL A 60 -6.14 29.21 -9.03
CA VAL A 60 -5.13 30.27 -9.15
C VAL A 60 -4.35 30.34 -7.85
N VAL A 61 -3.20 29.66 -7.81
CA VAL A 61 -2.30 29.69 -6.65
C VAL A 61 -1.17 30.68 -6.92
N LYS A 62 -1.10 31.76 -6.13
CA LYS A 62 -0.09 32.83 -6.25
C LYS A 62 -0.03 33.46 -7.67
N GLY A 63 -1.19 33.70 -8.27
CA GLY A 63 -1.30 34.34 -9.59
C GLY A 63 -0.95 33.44 -10.79
N ARG A 64 -0.71 32.15 -10.57
CA ARG A 64 -0.50 31.16 -11.64
C ARG A 64 -1.64 30.15 -11.64
N SER A 65 -2.25 29.91 -12.81
CA SER A 65 -3.20 28.83 -12.98
C SER A 65 -2.50 27.49 -12.78
N GLN A 66 -2.99 26.71 -11.83
CA GLN A 66 -2.54 25.36 -11.52
C GLN A 66 -3.69 24.38 -11.72
N LYS A 67 -3.38 23.24 -12.33
CA LYS A 67 -4.32 22.13 -12.46
C LYS A 67 -4.28 21.30 -11.18
N ILE A 68 -5.41 21.23 -10.49
CA ILE A 68 -5.62 20.42 -9.29
C ILE A 68 -6.28 19.11 -9.71
N TYR A 69 -5.64 18.00 -9.41
CA TYR A 69 -6.13 16.66 -9.74
C TYR A 69 -6.87 16.05 -8.55
N LYS A 70 -8.07 15.52 -8.79
CA LYS A 70 -8.91 14.83 -7.81
C LYS A 70 -9.30 13.45 -8.32
N ILE A 71 -9.21 12.44 -7.47
CA ILE A 71 -9.66 11.09 -7.80
C ILE A 71 -11.19 11.05 -7.97
N THR A 72 -11.68 10.45 -9.04
CA THR A 72 -13.11 10.22 -9.27
C THR A 72 -13.55 8.90 -8.63
N ASP A 73 -14.85 8.60 -8.62
CA ASP A 73 -15.32 7.28 -8.16
C ASP A 73 -14.82 6.15 -9.09
N LYS A 74 -14.79 6.39 -10.41
CA LYS A 74 -14.15 5.49 -11.37
C LYS A 74 -12.65 5.28 -11.06
N GLY A 75 -11.96 6.34 -10.64
CA GLY A 75 -10.57 6.27 -10.19
C GLY A 75 -10.39 5.42 -8.93
N LYS A 76 -11.33 5.47 -7.98
CA LYS A 76 -11.33 4.61 -6.79
C LYS A 76 -11.56 3.15 -7.16
N GLU A 77 -12.49 2.87 -8.08
CA GLU A 77 -12.69 1.50 -8.58
C GLU A 77 -11.44 0.96 -9.29
N ASN A 78 -10.79 1.78 -10.12
CA ASN A 78 -9.54 1.44 -10.77
C ASN A 78 -8.42 1.17 -9.74
N LEU A 79 -8.35 1.99 -8.70
CA LEU A 79 -7.41 1.79 -7.59
C LEU A 79 -7.61 0.43 -6.91
N GLU A 80 -8.85 0.01 -6.63
CA GLU A 80 -9.12 -1.30 -6.03
C GLU A 80 -8.72 -2.45 -6.97
N LYS A 81 -9.02 -2.37 -8.27
CA LYS A 81 -8.58 -3.36 -9.26
C LYS A 81 -7.06 -3.50 -9.32
N LEU A 82 -6.35 -2.37 -9.29
CA LEU A 82 -4.88 -2.38 -9.27
C LEU A 82 -4.34 -2.96 -7.96
N LYS A 83 -4.95 -2.65 -6.80
CA LYS A 83 -4.57 -3.26 -5.53
C LYS A 83 -4.72 -4.77 -5.58
N GLU A 84 -5.85 -5.29 -6.04
CA GLU A 84 -6.09 -6.73 -6.16
C GLU A 84 -5.06 -7.40 -7.08
N LYS A 85 -4.84 -6.82 -8.27
CA LYS A 85 -3.88 -7.34 -9.25
C LYS A 85 -2.46 -7.45 -8.69
N TRP A 86 -2.04 -6.45 -7.93
CA TRP A 86 -0.66 -6.34 -7.41
C TRP A 86 -0.49 -6.89 -5.99
N THR A 87 -1.57 -7.38 -5.35
CA THR A 87 -1.55 -7.83 -3.95
C THR A 87 -0.52 -8.92 -3.72
N TYR A 88 -0.48 -9.94 -4.58
CA TYR A 88 0.45 -11.07 -4.43
C TYR A 88 1.91 -10.63 -4.52
N GLN A 89 2.24 -9.75 -5.46
CA GLN A 89 3.58 -9.22 -5.63
C GLN A 89 4.01 -8.40 -4.42
N PHE A 90 3.11 -7.56 -3.87
CA PHE A 90 3.41 -6.82 -2.65
C PHE A 90 3.56 -7.71 -1.43
N LEU A 91 2.74 -8.75 -1.28
CA LEU A 91 2.90 -9.74 -0.20
C LEU A 91 4.29 -10.36 -0.26
N ARG A 92 4.70 -10.85 -1.45
CA ARG A 92 6.06 -11.39 -1.63
C ARG A 92 7.15 -10.37 -1.32
N MET A 93 6.97 -9.11 -1.72
CA MET A 93 7.92 -8.05 -1.38
C MET A 93 8.02 -7.82 0.13
N THR A 94 6.89 -7.88 0.86
CA THR A 94 6.92 -7.73 2.33
C THR A 94 7.65 -8.87 3.03
N ASP A 95 7.72 -10.05 2.40
CA ASP A 95 8.39 -11.23 2.96
C ASP A 95 9.91 -11.17 2.79
N ILE A 96 10.37 -10.54 1.70
CA ILE A 96 11.81 -10.45 1.37
C ILE A 96 12.43 -9.11 1.79
N ALA A 97 11.63 -8.07 2.02
CA ALA A 97 12.13 -6.78 2.46
C ALA A 97 12.66 -6.90 3.89
N PRO A 98 13.88 -6.38 4.19
CA PRO A 98 14.41 -6.39 5.54
C PRO A 98 13.55 -5.44 6.40
N MET A 99 12.65 -6.01 7.18
CA MET A 99 11.65 -5.26 7.96
C MET A 99 12.31 -4.40 9.04
N GLU A 100 13.50 -4.76 9.49
CA GLU A 100 14.31 -4.00 10.44
C GLU A 100 14.76 -2.65 9.86
N GLN A 101 14.93 -2.59 8.52
CA GLN A 101 15.39 -1.38 7.82
C GLN A 101 14.23 -0.58 7.21
N TYR A 102 13.27 -1.26 6.58
CA TYR A 102 12.20 -0.62 5.81
C TYR A 102 10.79 -0.87 6.38
N GLY A 103 10.64 -1.83 7.29
CA GLY A 103 9.37 -2.25 7.86
C GLY A 103 8.89 -1.42 9.05
N ASN A 104 9.72 -0.51 9.58
CA ASN A 104 9.30 0.46 10.59
C ASN A 104 9.01 1.83 9.93
N PRO A 105 7.79 2.08 9.43
CA PRO A 105 7.44 3.36 8.82
C PRO A 105 7.62 4.55 9.78
N PHE A 106 7.68 4.31 11.09
CA PHE A 106 7.74 5.34 12.14
C PHE A 106 9.16 5.63 12.66
N GLY A 107 10.13 4.75 12.37
CA GLY A 107 11.56 5.01 12.57
C GLY A 107 12.18 5.84 11.43
N ASN A 108 11.46 5.98 10.31
CA ASN A 108 11.91 6.73 9.15
C ASN A 108 11.66 8.25 9.34
N GLN A 109 12.63 9.08 8.96
CA GLN A 109 12.51 10.54 8.94
C GLN A 109 11.24 11.03 8.21
N HIS A 110 10.78 10.31 7.18
CA HIS A 110 9.56 10.67 6.46
C HIS A 110 8.30 10.69 7.32
N PHE A 111 8.14 9.76 8.26
CA PHE A 111 6.99 9.78 9.17
C PHE A 111 7.04 10.99 10.10
N LYS A 112 8.22 11.28 10.67
CA LYS A 112 8.41 12.45 11.52
C LYS A 112 8.07 13.74 10.75
N SER A 113 8.57 13.91 9.54
CA SER A 113 8.28 15.07 8.71
C SER A 113 6.79 15.19 8.37
N ARG A 114 6.12 14.08 8.06
CA ARG A 114 4.67 14.07 7.81
C ARG A 114 3.86 14.44 9.05
N LEU A 115 4.23 13.90 10.21
CA LEU A 115 3.59 14.23 11.48
C LEU A 115 3.77 15.72 11.79
N LEU A 116 4.99 16.24 11.69
CA LEU A 116 5.26 17.67 11.93
C LEU A 116 4.44 18.56 11.00
N ARG A 117 4.35 18.24 9.70
CA ARG A 117 3.51 18.98 8.76
C ARG A 117 2.02 18.94 9.10
N ASN A 118 1.52 17.80 9.59
CA ASN A 118 0.14 17.70 10.06
C ASN A 118 -0.09 18.58 11.30
N LEU A 119 0.94 18.75 12.15
CA LEU A 119 0.88 19.62 13.33
C LEU A 119 0.99 21.11 12.98
N GLU A 120 1.62 21.49 11.86
CA GLU A 120 1.81 22.90 11.43
C GLU A 120 0.49 23.65 11.19
N ASN A 121 -0.61 22.96 10.92
CA ASN A 121 -1.91 23.57 10.58
C ASN A 121 -2.96 23.37 11.69
N ILE A 122 -2.54 23.05 12.90
CA ILE A 122 -3.45 22.86 14.04
C ILE A 122 -3.72 24.18 14.73
N GLU A 123 -4.99 24.47 14.96
CA GLU A 123 -5.43 25.70 15.63
C GLU A 123 -5.71 25.47 17.12
N ASN A 124 -6.00 24.24 17.55
CA ASN A 124 -6.38 23.94 18.93
C ASN A 124 -5.90 22.54 19.42
N ILE A 125 -6.01 22.31 20.73
CA ILE A 125 -5.56 21.08 21.38
C ILE A 125 -6.39 19.86 20.92
N GLU A 126 -7.68 20.05 20.62
CA GLU A 126 -8.58 18.96 20.23
C GLU A 126 -8.14 18.35 18.88
N ASP A 127 -7.78 19.19 17.91
CA ASP A 127 -7.25 18.75 16.61
C ASP A 127 -5.96 17.93 16.77
N ALA A 128 -5.07 18.36 17.67
CA ALA A 128 -3.84 17.60 17.97
C ALA A 128 -4.18 16.24 18.56
N VAL A 129 -5.08 16.19 19.55
CA VAL A 129 -5.53 14.94 20.17
C VAL A 129 -6.14 14.01 19.14
N ASP A 130 -6.95 14.53 18.22
CA ASP A 130 -7.61 13.74 17.18
C ASP A 130 -6.63 13.18 16.15
N ILE A 131 -5.60 13.93 15.77
CA ILE A 131 -4.51 13.41 14.94
C ILE A 131 -3.83 12.21 15.63
N PHE A 132 -3.46 12.35 16.90
CA PHE A 132 -2.81 11.26 17.64
C PHE A 132 -3.76 10.06 17.87
N ARG A 133 -5.05 10.28 18.08
CA ARG A 133 -6.07 9.21 18.13
C ARG A 133 -6.17 8.48 16.79
N GLY A 134 -6.10 9.20 15.68
CA GLY A 134 -6.06 8.64 14.32
C GLY A 134 -4.87 7.69 14.14
N TYR A 135 -3.66 8.13 14.52
CA TYR A 135 -2.47 7.29 14.49
C TYR A 135 -2.61 6.08 15.41
N ARG A 136 -3.08 6.25 16.66
CA ARG A 136 -3.33 5.15 17.60
C ARG A 136 -4.28 4.10 17.02
N SER A 137 -5.37 4.53 16.38
CA SER A 137 -6.32 3.64 15.73
C SER A 137 -5.67 2.85 14.58
N LYS A 138 -4.86 3.52 13.75
CA LYS A 138 -4.08 2.89 12.67
C LYS A 138 -3.13 1.82 13.23
N PHE A 139 -2.41 2.12 14.30
CA PHE A 139 -1.53 1.16 14.98
C PHE A 139 -2.30 -0.05 15.51
N LYS A 140 -3.44 0.17 16.16
CA LYS A 140 -4.29 -0.92 16.67
C LYS A 140 -4.73 -1.86 15.54
N LYS A 141 -5.10 -1.32 14.37
CA LYS A 141 -5.46 -2.13 13.20
C LYS A 141 -4.27 -2.91 12.66
N MET A 142 -3.10 -2.26 12.56
CA MET A 142 -1.87 -2.90 12.09
C MET A 142 -1.45 -4.06 13.01
N TYR A 143 -1.46 -3.83 14.32
CA TYR A 143 -1.15 -4.85 15.33
C TYR A 143 -2.09 -6.06 15.22
N LYS A 144 -3.40 -5.84 15.14
CA LYS A 144 -4.38 -6.93 14.94
C LYS A 144 -4.11 -7.75 13.67
N ARG A 145 -3.73 -7.10 12.56
CA ARG A 145 -3.40 -7.80 11.31
C ARG A 145 -2.14 -8.64 11.46
N LEU A 146 -1.11 -8.12 12.13
CA LEU A 146 0.12 -8.86 12.41
C LEU A 146 -0.12 -10.06 13.31
N GLN A 147 -0.94 -9.93 14.36
CA GLN A 147 -1.33 -11.05 15.21
C GLN A 147 -2.04 -12.15 14.41
N LYS A 148 -3.04 -11.80 13.60
CA LYS A 148 -3.73 -12.78 12.74
C LYS A 148 -2.77 -13.46 11.76
N ARG A 149 -1.80 -12.70 11.23
CA ARG A 149 -0.77 -13.26 10.34
C ARG A 149 0.13 -14.26 11.07
N MET A 150 0.54 -13.94 12.29
CA MET A 150 1.32 -14.84 13.16
C MET A 150 0.54 -16.12 13.48
N GLU A 151 -0.73 -16.00 13.88
CA GLU A 151 -1.61 -17.15 14.14
C GLU A 151 -1.75 -18.06 12.91
N ASN A 152 -1.90 -17.49 11.71
CA ASN A 152 -1.97 -18.26 10.48
C ASN A 152 -0.64 -18.98 10.19
N LEU A 153 0.50 -18.31 10.35
CA LEU A 153 1.81 -18.91 10.16
C LEU A 153 2.07 -20.05 11.15
N ASP A 154 1.68 -19.91 12.41
CA ASP A 154 1.80 -20.96 13.41
C ASP A 154 0.96 -22.20 13.06
N LYS A 155 -0.25 -21.99 12.53
CA LYS A 155 -1.10 -23.08 12.01
C LYS A 155 -0.45 -23.78 10.82
N THR A 156 0.04 -23.03 9.85
CA THR A 156 0.74 -23.55 8.67
C THR A 156 1.97 -24.36 9.09
N LYS A 157 2.78 -23.83 10.01
CA LYS A 157 3.94 -24.54 10.56
C LYS A 157 3.54 -25.85 11.24
N SER A 158 2.54 -25.82 12.11
CA SER A 158 2.06 -27.02 12.82
C SER A 158 1.57 -28.11 11.87
N HIS A 159 0.93 -27.72 10.75
CA HIS A 159 0.53 -28.68 9.71
C HIS A 159 1.74 -29.27 8.99
N LEU A 160 2.72 -28.44 8.62
CA LEU A 160 3.97 -28.93 8.02
C LEU A 160 4.71 -29.90 8.96
N ASP A 161 4.82 -29.57 10.24
CA ASP A 161 5.44 -30.43 11.25
C ASP A 161 4.70 -31.78 11.36
N SER A 162 3.37 -31.78 11.26
CA SER A 162 2.54 -33.00 11.22
C SER A 162 2.79 -33.85 9.98
N ILE A 163 2.89 -33.23 8.79
CA ILE A 163 3.23 -33.93 7.54
C ILE A 163 4.63 -34.53 7.63
N ILE A 164 5.62 -33.77 8.09
CA ILE A 164 7.00 -34.24 8.30
C ILE A 164 7.00 -35.45 9.24
N ALA A 165 6.35 -35.36 10.39
CA ALA A 165 6.28 -36.47 11.36
C ALA A 165 5.59 -37.73 10.79
N LYS A 166 4.62 -37.57 9.87
CA LYS A 166 3.99 -38.70 9.17
C LYS A 166 4.96 -39.32 8.15
N ILE A 167 5.71 -38.52 7.41
CA ILE A 167 6.71 -38.97 6.43
C ILE A 167 7.86 -39.71 7.12
N GLU A 168 8.37 -39.19 8.22
CA GLU A 168 9.47 -39.79 8.99
C GLU A 168 9.10 -41.18 9.56
N LYS A 169 7.80 -41.44 9.75
CA LYS A 169 7.28 -42.73 10.24
C LYS A 169 6.92 -43.71 9.11
N MET A 170 7.16 -43.36 7.84
CA MET A 170 6.88 -44.27 6.73
C MET A 170 8.00 -45.29 6.56
N ASP A 171 7.63 -46.58 6.52
CA ASP A 171 8.58 -47.67 6.27
C ASP A 171 9.18 -47.62 4.85
N GLN A 172 8.41 -47.10 3.88
CA GLN A 172 8.84 -46.82 2.51
C GLN A 172 8.22 -45.52 2.01
N PHE A 173 8.97 -44.77 1.20
CA PHE A 173 8.50 -43.52 0.63
C PHE A 173 7.38 -43.75 -0.40
N ASP A 174 6.22 -43.16 -0.15
CA ASP A 174 5.07 -43.16 -1.06
C ASP A 174 4.69 -41.73 -1.46
N LEU A 175 5.00 -41.39 -2.71
CA LEU A 175 4.74 -40.06 -3.27
C LEU A 175 3.24 -39.73 -3.34
N ASN A 176 2.37 -40.72 -3.61
CA ASN A 176 0.94 -40.47 -3.74
C ASN A 176 0.34 -40.12 -2.38
N LYS A 177 0.76 -40.83 -1.34
CA LYS A 177 0.35 -40.56 0.04
C LYS A 177 0.82 -39.18 0.53
N VAL A 178 2.02 -38.74 0.12
CA VAL A 178 2.51 -37.39 0.42
C VAL A 178 1.68 -36.33 -0.30
N LYS A 179 1.28 -36.56 -1.56
CA LYS A 179 0.40 -35.63 -2.29
C LYS A 179 -0.97 -35.50 -1.63
N GLU A 180 -1.58 -36.60 -1.19
CA GLU A 180 -2.85 -36.58 -0.45
C GLU A 180 -2.74 -35.73 0.83
N MET A 181 -1.64 -35.87 1.59
CA MET A 181 -1.40 -35.05 2.78
C MET A 181 -1.23 -33.55 2.47
N VAL A 182 -0.75 -33.21 1.27
CA VAL A 182 -0.63 -31.83 0.80
C VAL A 182 -1.95 -31.30 0.25
N ASP A 183 -2.79 -32.14 -0.35
CA ASP A 183 -4.12 -31.73 -0.83
C ASP A 183 -5.11 -31.48 0.33
N GLU A 184 -4.89 -32.10 1.48
CA GLU A 184 -5.58 -31.78 2.75
C GLU A 184 -5.10 -30.47 3.40
N PHE A 185 -4.13 -29.76 2.79
CA PHE A 185 -3.59 -28.51 3.30
C PHE A 185 -4.58 -27.34 3.08
N PRO A 186 -4.95 -26.59 4.12
CA PRO A 186 -5.92 -25.49 4.03
C PRO A 186 -5.36 -24.20 3.39
#